data_AF-A0A523UBM0-F1
#
_entry.id   AF-A0A523UBM0-F1
#
_cell.length_a   1.000
_cell.length_b   1.000
_cell.length_c   1.000
_cell.angle_alpha   90.00
_cell.angle_beta   90.00
_cell.angle_gamma   90.00
#
_symmetry.space_group_name_H-M   'P 1'
#
loop_
_entity.id
_entity.type
_entity.pdbx_description
1 polymer ?
#
loop_
_entity_poly.entity_id
_entity_poly.type
_entity_poly.pdbx_seq_one_letter_code
_entity_poly.pdbx_strand_id
1 'polypeptide(L)' 'MRREVWDEKMDVVSIGAVNIDLVAKVDRFPNPDQETVVRSWDMVGGGSAANVACGISRWE' A
#
# COMPACT_ATOMS: atom_id res chain seq x y z
N MET A 1 3.82 23.78 0.30
CA MET A 1 3.49 22.87 1.42
C MET A 1 3.69 23.69 2.70
N ARG A 2 2.59 24.04 3.40
CA ARG A 2 2.63 25.03 4.49
C ARG A 2 3.25 24.45 5.76
N ARG A 3 3.98 25.32 6.47
CA ARG A 3 4.69 25.11 7.74
C ARG A 3 3.75 24.73 8.91
N GLU A 4 2.43 24.88 8.72
CA GLU A 4 1.37 24.70 9.73
C GLU A 4 1.15 23.24 10.17
N VAL A 5 1.61 22.23 9.41
CA VAL A 5 1.37 20.81 9.74
C VAL A 5 2.35 20.25 10.79
N TRP A 6 3.44 20.98 11.11
CA TRP A 6 4.51 20.47 11.99
C TRP A 6 4.45 20.98 13.43
N ASP A 7 3.42 21.75 13.80
CA ASP A 7 3.29 22.31 15.15
C ASP A 7 2.73 21.27 16.15
N GLU A 8 2.20 20.15 15.65
CA GLU A 8 1.89 18.98 16.46
C GLU A 8 3.11 18.06 16.53
N LYS A 9 3.59 17.80 17.75
CA LYS A 9 4.67 16.86 18.00
C LYS A 9 4.20 15.45 17.61
N MET A 10 4.68 14.95 16.48
CA MET A 10 4.44 13.57 16.06
C MET A 10 5.27 12.61 16.90
N ASP A 11 4.63 11.67 17.61
CA ASP A 11 5.33 10.63 18.39
C ASP A 11 6.03 9.62 17.48
N VAL A 12 5.53 9.44 16.24
CA VAL A 12 6.06 8.50 15.26
C VAL A 12 6.11 9.19 13.89
N VAL A 13 7.25 9.06 13.21
CA VAL A 13 7.43 9.47 11.81
C VAL A 13 7.87 8.25 11.00
N SER A 14 7.06 7.86 10.01
CA SER A 14 7.41 6.80 9.05
C SER A 14 7.92 7.41 7.76
N ILE A 15 9.08 6.97 7.28
CA ILE A 15 9.72 7.46 6.04
C ILE A 15 10.00 6.28 5.13
N GLY A 16 9.41 6.29 3.94
CA GLY A 16 9.65 5.28 2.93
C GLY A 16 8.57 5.26 1.85
N ALA A 17 8.46 4.11 1.17
CA ALA A 17 7.58 3.97 0.03
C ALA A 17 6.08 3.93 0.41
N VAL A 18 5.28 4.54 -0.46
CA VAL A 18 3.82 4.42 -0.52
C VAL A 18 3.48 3.87 -1.89
N ASN A 19 2.71 2.78 -1.92
CA ASN A 19 2.36 2.11 -3.16
C ASN A 19 0.84 2.06 -3.35
N ILE A 20 0.44 1.90 -4.61
CA ILE A 20 -0.88 1.38 -4.97
C ILE A 20 -0.66 -0.06 -5.45
N ASP A 21 -1.17 -1.01 -4.67
CA ASP A 21 -1.05 -2.42 -4.99
C ASP A 21 -2.23 -2.81 -5.89
N LEU A 22 -1.91 -3.23 -7.12
CA LEU A 22 -2.87 -3.74 -8.09
C LEU A 22 -2.90 -5.26 -7.99
N VAL A 23 -3.98 -5.81 -7.44
CA VAL A 23 -4.08 -7.25 -7.16
C VAL A 23 -5.08 -7.89 -8.12
N ALA A 24 -4.59 -8.76 -9.00
CA ALA A 24 -5.43 -9.55 -9.92
C ALA A 24 -5.49 -11.01 -9.44
N LYS A 25 -6.70 -11.53 -9.20
CA LYS A 25 -6.91 -12.94 -8.84
C LYS A 25 -7.05 -13.78 -10.11
N VAL A 26 -6.26 -14.84 -10.20
CA VAL A 26 -6.20 -15.78 -11.33
C VAL A 26 -6.19 -17.22 -10.81
N ASP A 27 -6.72 -18.17 -11.58
CA ASP A 27 -6.73 -19.59 -11.15
C ASP A 27 -5.33 -20.22 -11.24
N ARG A 28 -4.50 -19.70 -12.16
CA ARG A 28 -3.09 -20.07 -12.32
C ARG A 28 -2.29 -18.89 -12.88
N PHE A 29 -1.02 -18.81 -12.51
CA PHE A 29 -0.09 -17.88 -13.16
C PHE A 29 0.18 -18.30 -14.62
N PRO A 30 0.31 -17.34 -15.54
CA PRO A 30 0.73 -17.65 -16.90
C PRO A 30 2.21 -18.06 -16.94
N ASN A 31 2.55 -18.96 -17.87
CA ASN A 31 3.94 -19.16 -18.28
C ASN A 31 4.40 -17.99 -19.17
N PRO A 32 5.72 -17.86 -19.47
CA PRO A 32 6.18 -16.90 -20.47
C PRO A 32 5.36 -16.99 -21.76
N ASP A 33 4.96 -15.84 -22.30
CA ASP A 33 4.14 -15.66 -23.49
C ASP A 33 2.72 -16.26 -23.45
N GLN A 34 2.25 -16.71 -22.28
CA GLN A 34 0.86 -17.11 -22.09
C GLN A 34 0.02 -15.99 -21.48
N GLU A 35 -1.26 -16.02 -21.81
CA GLU A 35 -2.28 -15.18 -21.18
C GLU A 35 -3.10 -15.99 -20.17
N THR A 36 -3.71 -15.30 -19.20
CA THR A 36 -4.66 -15.88 -18.24
C THR A 36 -5.84 -14.94 -18.04
N VAL A 37 -6.96 -15.47 -17.55
CA VAL A 37 -8.17 -14.67 -17.29
C VAL A 37 -8.17 -14.21 -15.85
N VAL A 38 -8.25 -12.90 -15.65
CA VAL A 38 -8.45 -12.29 -14.33
C VAL A 38 -9.89 -12.54 -13.88
N ARG A 39 -10.05 -13.17 -12.72
CA ARG A 39 -11.37 -13.46 -12.11
C ARG A 39 -11.94 -12.25 -11.39
N SER A 40 -11.07 -11.53 -10.69
CA SER A 40 -11.39 -10.25 -10.05
C SER A 40 -10.12 -9.43 -9.94
N TRP A 41 -10.27 -8.12 -9.81
CA TRP A 41 -9.17 -7.20 -9.59
C TRP A 41 -9.53 -6.24 -8.46
N ASP A 42 -8.53 -5.89 -7.65
CA ASP A 42 -8.65 -4.96 -6.53
C ASP A 42 -7.51 -3.93 -6.59
N MET A 43 -7.77 -2.72 -6.12
CA MET A 43 -6.79 -1.66 -5.94
C MET A 43 -6.74 -1.30 -4.46
N VAL A 44 -5.60 -1.50 -3.82
CA VAL A 44 -5.45 -1.27 -2.38
C VAL A 44 -4.21 -0.44 -2.09
N GLY A 45 -4.19 0.23 -0.93
CA GLY A 45 -3.00 0.91 -0.46
C GLY A 45 -1.93 -0.08 0.00
N GLY A 46 -0.67 0.21 -0.30
CA GLY A 46 0.46 -0.64 0.07
C GLY A 46 1.74 0.15 0.31
N GLY A 47 2.85 -0.57 0.30
CA GLY A 47 4.17 -0.03 0.64
C GLY A 47 4.50 -0.22 2.12
N SER A 48 5.70 -0.72 2.41
CA SER A 48 6.07 -1.15 3.77
C SER A 48 5.98 -0.01 4.79
N ALA A 49 6.47 1.18 4.46
CA ALA A 49 6.44 2.33 5.35
C ALA A 49 5.01 2.85 5.59
N ALA A 50 4.18 2.85 4.54
CA ALA A 50 2.76 3.21 4.64
C ALA A 50 1.99 2.22 5.51
N ASN A 51 2.21 0.91 5.31
CA ASN A 51 1.55 -0.14 6.08
C ASN A 51 1.91 -0.08 7.57
N VAL A 52 3.18 0.21 7.90
CA VAL A 52 3.60 0.43 9.30
C VAL A 52 2.91 1.66 9.91
N ALA A 53 2.92 2.80 9.21
CA ALA A 53 2.26 4.02 9.68
C ALA A 53 0.77 3.79 9.95
N CYS A 54 0.08 3.15 9.00
CA CYS A 54 -1.33 2.79 9.10
C CYS A 54 -1.62 1.78 10.22
N GLY A 55 -0.73 0.81 10.44
CA GLY A 55 -0.87 -0.17 11.52
C GLY A 55 -0.79 0.50 12.88
N ILE A 56 0.24 1.32 13.10
CA ILE A 56 0.45 2.04 14.36
C ILE A 56 -0.66 3.06 14.62
N SER A 57 -1.13 3.77 13.58
CA SER A 57 -2.19 4.77 13.73
C SER A 57 -3.56 4.21 14.14
N ARG A 58 -3.75 2.89 14.03
CA ARG A 58 -4.99 2.19 14.37
C ARG A 58 -4.85 1.29 15.60
N TRP A 59 -3.72 1.38 16.29
CA TRP A 59 -3.47 0.55 17.46
C TRP A 59 -4.20 1.15 18.68
N GLU A 60 -5.06 0.36 19.31
CA GLU A 60 -5.74 0.69 20.58
C GLU A 60 -4.84 0.43 21.79
#